data_AF-A0A2S9G912-F1
#
_entry.id   AF-A0A2S9G912-F1
#
_cell.length_a   1.000
_cell.length_b   1.000
_cell.length_c   1.000
_cell.angle_alpha   90.00
_cell.angle_beta   90.00
_cell.angle_gamma   90.00
#
_symmetry.space_group_name_H-M   'P 1'
#
loop_
_entity.id
_entity.type
_entity.pdbx_description
1 polymer ?
#
loop_
_entity_poly.entity_id
_entity_poly.type
_entity_poly.pdbx_seq_one_letter_code
_entity_poly.pdbx_strand_id
1 'polypeptide(L)'
;QVGKDYIVFPALAGPGWKRTLQANAVANLIRNYWSYAVIFCGHFPDGAEKFTKAELDTETQAEWYLRQMLGSANFNAGKVMAFMS
;
A
#
# COMPACT_ATOMS: atom_id res chain seq x y z
N GLN A 1 -3.95 -7.40 14.46
CA GLN A 1 -3.73 -5.95 14.62
C GLN A 1 -4.86 -5.31 15.45
N VAL A 2 -6.12 -5.40 15.01
CA VAL A 2 -7.29 -4.80 15.69
C VAL A 2 -7.41 -5.12 17.20
N GLY A 3 -7.30 -6.39 17.60
CA GLY A 3 -7.44 -6.75 19.03
C GLY A 3 -6.36 -6.13 19.94
N LYS A 4 -5.16 -5.91 19.42
CA LYS A 4 -4.04 -5.36 20.21
C LYS A 4 -4.20 -3.85 20.41
N ASP A 5 -4.60 -3.16 19.34
CA ASP A 5 -4.68 -1.69 19.30
C ASP A 5 -5.93 -1.14 20.00
N TYR A 6 -7.03 -1.90 19.98
CA TYR A 6 -8.31 -1.41 20.51
C TYR A 6 -8.75 -2.05 21.83
N ILE A 7 -8.08 -3.11 22.29
CA ILE A 7 -8.43 -3.81 23.55
C ILE A 7 -7.24 -3.84 24.50
N VAL A 8 -6.09 -4.35 24.05
CA VAL A 8 -4.93 -4.56 24.93
C VAL A 8 -4.27 -3.23 25.36
N PHE A 9 -3.94 -2.34 24.42
CA PHE A 9 -3.30 -1.06 24.78
C PHE A 9 -4.21 -0.11 25.57
N PRO A 10 -5.51 0.02 25.28
CA PRO A 10 -6.41 0.81 26.10
C PRO A 10 -6.59 0.25 27.51
N ALA A 11 -6.69 -1.08 27.66
CA ALA A 11 -6.79 -1.71 28.97
C ALA A 11 -5.53 -1.49 29.82
N LEU A 12 -4.34 -1.57 29.21
CA LEU A 12 -3.06 -1.28 29.88
C LEU A 12 -2.87 0.20 30.23
N ALA A 13 -3.57 1.12 29.57
CA ALA A 13 -3.49 2.56 29.82
C ALA A 13 -4.34 3.03 31.02
N GLY A 14 -5.12 2.13 31.64
CA GLY A 14 -5.90 2.42 32.85
C GLY A 14 -6.86 3.61 32.66
N PRO A 15 -6.84 4.65 33.52
CA PRO A 15 -7.71 5.83 33.39
C PRO A 15 -7.58 6.57 32.05
N GLY A 16 -6.44 6.42 31.37
CA GLY A 16 -6.12 7.05 30.09
C GLY A 16 -6.64 6.33 28.85
N TRP A 17 -7.40 5.23 29.00
CA TRP A 17 -7.83 4.35 27.90
C TRP A 17 -8.50 5.09 26.71
N LYS A 18 -9.30 6.12 26.98
CA LYS A 18 -9.94 6.95 25.95
C LYS A 18 -8.92 7.65 25.04
N ARG A 19 -7.82 8.12 25.63
CA ARG A 19 -6.74 8.83 24.92
C ARG A 19 -5.93 7.87 24.07
N THR A 20 -5.70 6.64 24.57
CA THR A 20 -5.04 5.56 23.81
C THR A 20 -5.89 5.10 22.63
N LEU A 21 -7.21 4.95 22.80
CA LEU A 21 -8.11 4.63 21.68
C LEU A 21 -8.12 5.73 20.61
N GLN A 22 -8.21 6.99 21.02
CA GLN A 22 -8.14 8.13 20.10
C GLN A 22 -6.81 8.16 19.35
N ALA A 23 -5.69 7.95 20.05
CA ALA A 23 -4.37 7.89 19.43
C ALA A 23 -4.27 6.75 18.40
N ASN A 24 -4.75 5.55 18.72
CA ASN A 24 -4.76 4.42 17.80
C ASN A 24 -5.66 4.67 16.58
N ALA A 25 -6.83 5.30 16.77
CA ALA A 25 -7.71 5.68 15.67
C ALA A 25 -7.05 6.70 14.73
N VAL A 26 -6.45 7.76 15.29
CA VAL A 26 -5.74 8.79 14.50
C VAL A 26 -4.54 8.20 13.77
N ALA A 27 -3.75 7.36 14.43
CA ALA A 27 -2.61 6.68 13.80
C ALA A 27 -3.05 5.79 12.62
N ASN A 28 -4.15 5.06 12.78
CA ASN A 28 -4.70 4.23 11.71
C ASN A 28 -5.19 5.08 10.53
N LEU A 29 -5.89 6.18 10.81
CA LEU A 29 -6.32 7.15 9.79
C LEU A 29 -5.13 7.75 9.04
N ILE A 30 -4.11 8.23 9.74
CA ILE A 30 -2.90 8.80 9.14
C ILE A 30 -2.21 7.76 8.26
N ARG A 31 -2.10 6.50 8.71
CA ARG A 31 -1.49 5.43 7.93
C ARG A 31 -2.27 5.15 6.65
N ASN A 32 -3.60 5.03 6.74
CA ASN A 32 -4.43 4.80 5.55
C ASN A 32 -4.40 5.99 4.59
N TYR A 33 -4.42 7.22 5.12
CA TYR A 33 -4.34 8.43 4.32
C TYR A 33 -2.98 8.56 3.62
N TRP A 34 -1.88 8.28 4.33
CA TRP A 34 -0.54 8.27 3.76
C TRP A 34 -0.40 7.19 2.68
N SER A 35 -0.86 5.97 2.93
CA SER A 35 -0.87 4.90 1.92
C SER A 35 -1.69 5.31 0.69
N TYR A 36 -2.88 5.89 0.89
CA TYR A 36 -3.68 6.44 -0.20
C TYR A 36 -2.92 7.52 -0.98
N ALA A 37 -2.30 8.48 -0.30
CA ALA A 37 -1.54 9.55 -0.94
C ALA A 37 -0.34 9.00 -1.72
N VAL A 38 0.40 8.03 -1.18
CA VAL A 38 1.54 7.41 -1.88
C VAL A 38 1.08 6.59 -3.09
N ILE A 39 -0.06 5.90 -3.03
CA ILE A 39 -0.57 5.09 -4.14
C ILE A 39 -1.13 5.98 -5.26
N PHE A 40 -1.90 7.01 -4.92
CA PHE A 40 -2.60 7.85 -5.89
C PHE A 40 -1.79 9.06 -6.37
N CYS A 41 -0.95 9.64 -5.51
CA CYS A 41 -0.06 10.74 -5.87
C CYS A 41 1.38 10.28 -6.16
N GLY A 42 1.66 8.98 -5.99
CA GLY A 42 2.93 8.38 -6.38
C GLY A 42 3.14 8.51 -7.88
N HIS A 43 4.34 8.98 -8.26
CA HIS A 43 4.84 8.87 -9.61
C HIS A 43 4.85 7.38 -9.96
N PHE A 44 3.95 6.93 -10.84
CA PHE A 44 4.07 5.58 -11.41
C PHE A 44 5.52 5.43 -11.89
N PRO A 45 6.21 4.34 -11.52
CA PRO A 45 7.62 4.18 -11.84
C PRO A 45 7.84 4.42 -13.33
N ASP A 46 8.75 5.34 -13.62
CA ASP A 46 9.07 5.75 -14.98
C ASP A 46 9.51 4.50 -15.76
N GLY A 47 8.73 4.13 -16.80
CA GLY A 47 8.96 2.93 -17.61
C GLY A 47 7.88 1.85 -17.55
N ALA A 48 6.88 1.92 -16.66
CA ALA A 48 5.70 1.04 -16.74
C ALA A 48 4.65 1.59 -17.72
N GLU A 49 4.19 0.77 -18.66
CA GLU A 49 3.18 1.18 -19.64
C GLU A 49 1.79 1.36 -19.02
N LYS A 50 1.06 2.37 -19.47
CA LYS A 50 -0.30 2.70 -19.01
C LYS A 50 -1.30 2.26 -20.08
N PHE A 51 -2.14 1.30 -19.74
CA PHE A 51 -3.14 0.74 -20.65
C PHE A 51 -4.51 1.40 -20.42
N THR A 52 -5.22 1.68 -21.49
CA THR A 52 -6.59 2.21 -21.49
C THR A 52 -7.61 1.07 -21.41
N LYS A 53 -8.83 1.36 -20.92
CA LYS A 53 -9.90 0.35 -20.79
C LYS A 53 -10.26 -0.32 -22.12
N ALA A 54 -10.19 0.43 -23.22
CA ALA A 54 -10.54 -0.09 -24.55
C ALA A 54 -9.56 -1.17 -25.05
N GLU A 55 -8.29 -1.12 -24.63
CA GLU A 55 -7.28 -2.12 -25.00
C GLU A 55 -7.47 -3.47 -24.29
N LEU A 56 -8.22 -3.47 -23.18
CA LEU A 56 -8.53 -4.68 -22.41
C LEU A 56 -9.73 -5.45 -22.96
N ASP A 57 -10.64 -4.79 -23.69
CA ASP A 57 -11.92 -5.39 -24.11
C ASP A 57 -11.75 -6.47 -25.19
N THR A 58 -10.67 -6.42 -25.97
CA THR A 58 -10.35 -7.38 -27.05
C THR A 58 -9.04 -8.14 -26.81
N GLU A 59 -8.51 -8.11 -25.58
CA GLU A 59 -7.21 -8.71 -25.23
C GLU A 59 -7.25 -10.24 -25.33
N THR A 60 -6.29 -10.81 -26.07
CA THR A 60 -6.03 -12.26 -26.09
C THR A 60 -5.23 -12.69 -24.85
N GLN A 61 -5.24 -13.98 -24.50
CA GLN A 61 -4.49 -14.47 -23.34
C GLN A 61 -2.97 -14.20 -23.44
N ALA A 62 -2.41 -14.20 -24.65
CA ALA A 62 -0.99 -13.89 -24.86
C ALA A 62 -0.69 -12.40 -24.56
N GLU A 63 -1.57 -11.50 -25.00
CA GLU A 63 -1.46 -10.06 -24.74
C GLU A 63 -1.64 -9.75 -23.24
N TRP A 64 -2.49 -10.51 -22.54
CA TRP A 64 -2.63 -10.41 -21.08
C TRP A 64 -1.30 -10.66 -20.35
N TYR A 65 -0.56 -11.71 -20.74
CA TYR A 65 0.78 -11.97 -20.16
C TYR A 65 1.76 -10.87 -20.52
N LEU A 66 1.74 -10.38 -21.76
CA LEU A 66 2.61 -9.30 -22.21
C LEU A 66 2.36 -8.01 -21.39
N ARG A 67 1.08 -7.67 -21.15
CA ARG A 67 0.70 -6.51 -20.34
C ARG A 67 1.19 -6.63 -18.90
N GLN A 68 1.17 -7.82 -18.30
CA GLN A 68 1.74 -8.00 -16.97
C GLN A 68 3.25 -7.73 -16.95
N MET A 69 3.97 -8.11 -18.01
CA MET A 69 5.40 -7.82 -18.13
C MET A 69 5.66 -6.32 -18.34
N LEU A 70 4.90 -5.66 -19.21
CA LEU A 70 5.04 -4.23 -19.52
C LEU A 70 4.54 -3.29 -18.40
N GLY A 71 3.56 -3.73 -17.62
CA GLY A 71 3.07 -3.01 -16.44
C GLY A 71 3.95 -3.20 -15.20
N SER A 72 4.93 -4.11 -15.26
CA SER A 72 5.89 -4.30 -14.17
C SER A 72 7.06 -3.33 -14.30
N ALA A 73 7.42 -2.67 -13.21
CA ALA A 73 8.62 -1.85 -13.14
C ALA A 73 9.70 -2.59 -12.36
N ASN A 74 10.77 -2.98 -13.07
CA ASN A 74 11.96 -3.52 -12.42
C ASN A 74 12.79 -2.38 -11.84
N PHE A 75 13.11 -2.48 -10.56
CA PHE A 75 14.05 -1.58 -9.90
C PHE A 75 15.30 -2.36 -9.49
N ASN A 76 16.47 -1.77 -9.72
CA ASN A 76 17.72 -2.36 -9.28
C ASN A 76 17.96 -1.98 -7.81
N ALA A 77 17.64 -2.90 -6.90
CA ALA A 77 17.83 -2.70 -5.47
C ALA A 77 19.29 -2.93 -5.08
N GLY A 78 19.92 -1.94 -4.43
CA GLY A 78 21.22 -2.14 -3.78
C GLY A 78 21.14 -3.18 -2.66
N LYS A 79 22.29 -3.74 -2.25
CA LYS A 79 22.39 -4.85 -1.27
C LYS A 79 21.55 -4.66 0.00
N VAL A 80 21.45 -3.43 0.50
CA VAL A 80 20.67 -3.11 1.71
C VAL A 80 19.16 -3.22 1.45
N MET A 81 18.68 -2.63 0.35
CA MET A 81 17.25 -2.73 -0.02
C MET A 81 16.85 -4.17 -0.36
N ALA A 82 17.73 -4.93 -1.01
CA ALA A 82 17.50 -6.34 -1.29
C ALA A 82 17.44 -7.22 -0.03
N PHE A 83 18.14 -6.83 1.05
CA PHE A 83 18.07 -7.53 2.33
C PHE A 83 16.79 -7.18 3.12
N MET A 84 16.27 -5.96 2.95
CA MET A 84 15.12 -5.45 3.68
C MET A 84 13.76 -5.75 3.02
N SER A 85 13.75 -6.16 1.74
CA SER A 85 12.53 -6.47 0.97
C SER A 85 12.03 -7.89 1.18
#